data_AF-A0A956HU61-F1
#
_entry.id   AF-A0A956HU61-F1
#
_cell.length_a   1.000
_cell.length_b   1.000
_cell.length_c   1.000
_cell.angle_alpha   90.00
_cell.angle_beta   90.00
_cell.angle_gamma   90.00
#
_symmetry.space_group_name_H-M   'P 1'
#
loop_
_entity.id
_entity.type
_entity.pdbx_description
1 polymer ?
#
loop_
_entity_poly.entity_id
_entity_poly.type
_entity_poly.pdbx_seq_one_letter_code
_entity_poly.pdbx_strand_id
1 'polypeptide(L)'
;MLLAEEILALVRGEHGDPFAVLGPHVEYLVPESEPPPLQVSSKTKTAKKAKKTKTAKKAKQQDPASQDHRQRAVWLRALLPGAVAIEVVPAADPRGPALGSLTRIHDGGLFEQRLTNLDAPYLLRAHFPADSHESEFGFGCKDSEMRETADHGRTRALILEDPYRFGSSIGEFDRYLLGEGTHLRPWTILGAHLREQEGVAGVRFVVWAPNASRVAVIGDFNGWNPAPHGMRLHPGVGLWELFIPGLEAGAKYKYALRDRHGRELTAKADPYAFASELRPGTASIVAPLAKAEPLGAARDAANAESAPISIYEVHLGSWRRDWQNGREGGWLDWDAIAEQLPAYAAALGFTHIELL
;
A
#
# COMPACT_ATOMS: atom_id res chain seq x y z
N MET A 1 -5.42 17.43 19.46
CA MET A 1 -6.30 16.33 19.90
C MET A 1 -7.27 16.04 18.77
N LEU A 2 -7.53 14.76 18.49
CA LEU A 2 -8.50 14.35 17.46
C LEU A 2 -9.92 14.66 17.91
N LEU A 3 -10.79 14.97 16.96
CA LEU A 3 -12.23 15.14 17.23
C LEU A 3 -12.88 13.77 17.41
N ALA A 4 -13.90 13.68 18.27
CA ALA A 4 -14.59 12.41 18.53
C ALA A 4 -15.21 11.80 17.25
N GLU A 5 -15.69 12.65 16.34
CA GLU A 5 -16.23 12.24 15.04
C GLU A 5 -15.16 11.60 14.14
N GLU A 6 -13.93 12.14 14.17
CA GLU A 6 -12.79 11.66 13.38
C GLU A 6 -12.32 10.30 13.88
N ILE A 7 -12.27 10.12 15.21
CA ILE A 7 -11.98 8.82 15.85
C ILE A 7 -13.02 7.76 15.42
N LEU A 8 -14.31 8.10 15.48
CA LEU A 8 -15.38 7.18 15.09
C LEU A 8 -15.31 6.85 13.59
N ALA A 9 -15.00 7.84 12.74
CA ALA A 9 -14.84 7.62 11.32
C ALA A 9 -13.68 6.66 11.02
N LEU A 10 -12.54 6.79 11.71
CA LEU A 10 -11.40 5.87 11.54
C LEU A 10 -11.75 4.45 11.97
N VAL A 11 -12.31 4.30 13.17
CA VAL A 11 -12.63 2.98 13.76
C VAL A 11 -13.68 2.22 12.95
N ARG A 12 -14.64 2.93 12.33
CA ARG A 12 -15.64 2.33 11.44
C ARG A 12 -15.12 2.12 10.00
N GLY A 13 -13.88 2.52 9.72
CA GLY A 13 -13.29 2.52 8.37
C GLY A 13 -13.89 3.56 7.44
N GLU A 14 -14.67 4.49 7.95
CA GLU A 14 -15.45 5.48 7.23
C GLU A 14 -14.64 6.70 6.77
N HIS A 15 -13.41 6.85 7.26
CA HIS A 15 -12.54 8.00 7.03
C HIS A 15 -12.00 8.07 5.59
N GLY A 16 -12.09 9.24 4.95
CA GLY A 16 -11.71 9.44 3.55
C GLY A 16 -10.21 9.62 3.30
N ASP A 17 -9.44 10.05 4.30
CA ASP A 17 -7.98 10.17 4.21
C ASP A 17 -7.28 9.72 5.51
N PRO A 18 -7.17 8.42 5.77
CA PRO A 18 -6.58 7.92 7.02
C PRO A 18 -5.12 8.34 7.21
N PHE A 19 -4.38 8.63 6.14
CA PHE A 19 -2.98 9.09 6.19
C PHE A 19 -2.82 10.51 6.77
N ALA A 20 -3.90 11.27 6.87
CA ALA A 20 -3.88 12.56 7.58
C ALA A 20 -3.81 12.38 9.11
N VAL A 21 -4.14 11.19 9.62
CA VAL A 21 -4.29 10.94 11.07
C VAL A 21 -3.42 9.80 11.58
N LEU A 22 -3.33 8.70 10.82
CA LEU A 22 -2.59 7.48 11.14
C LEU A 22 -1.14 7.57 10.66
N GLY A 23 -0.28 6.84 11.36
CA GLY A 23 1.16 6.86 11.13
C GLY A 23 1.86 8.00 11.87
N PRO A 24 3.11 8.31 11.47
CA PRO A 24 3.95 9.30 12.12
C PRO A 24 3.69 10.72 11.56
N HIS A 25 3.40 11.66 12.45
CA HIS A 25 3.21 13.08 12.14
C HIS A 25 4.19 13.95 12.90
N VAL A 26 5.08 14.63 12.17
CA VAL A 26 6.06 15.54 12.77
C VAL A 26 5.37 16.81 13.25
N GLU A 27 5.52 17.11 14.54
CA GLU A 27 5.13 18.39 15.12
C GLU A 27 6.30 19.36 15.00
N TYR A 28 6.20 20.33 14.08
CA TYR A 28 7.16 21.42 14.02
C TYR A 28 6.89 22.37 15.19
N LEU A 29 7.77 22.39 16.18
CA LEU A 29 7.78 23.43 17.20
C LEU A 29 8.05 24.77 16.50
N VAL A 30 7.02 25.61 16.38
CA VAL A 30 7.22 27.02 16.00
C VAL A 30 7.97 27.68 17.16
N PRO A 31 9.19 28.21 16.96
CA PRO A 31 9.83 29.01 17.99
C PRO A 31 8.91 30.19 18.31
N GLU A 32 8.62 30.44 19.59
CA GLU A 32 7.91 31.64 20.02
C GLU A 32 8.56 32.85 19.34
N SER A 33 7.82 33.50 18.43
CA SER A 33 8.30 34.74 17.83
C SER A 33 8.39 35.77 18.95
N GLU A 34 9.61 36.19 19.30
CA GLU A 34 9.79 37.39 20.13
C GLU A 34 8.93 38.51 19.54
N PRO A 35 8.11 39.20 20.37
CA PRO A 35 7.32 40.31 19.86
C PRO A 35 8.27 41.33 19.23
N PRO A 36 7.94 41.86 18.03
CA PRO A 36 8.84 42.75 17.33
C PRO A 36 9.16 43.96 18.22
N PRO A 37 10.43 44.39 18.30
CA PRO A 37 10.79 45.53 19.14
C PRO A 37 9.99 46.75 18.70
N LEU A 38 9.38 47.41 19.69
CA LEU A 38 8.70 48.70 19.53
C LEU A 38 9.60 49.67 18.76
N GLN A 39 9.20 50.02 17.55
CA GLN A 39 9.90 51.03 16.76
C GLN A 39 9.69 52.40 17.39
N VAL A 40 10.66 52.86 18.19
CA VAL A 40 10.78 54.26 18.56
C VAL A 40 11.45 54.99 17.41
N SER A 41 10.70 55.86 16.73
CA SER A 41 11.24 56.73 15.71
C SER A 41 12.24 57.72 16.33
N SER A 42 13.44 57.84 15.76
CA SER A 42 14.08 59.16 15.71
C SER A 42 15.00 59.32 14.50
N LYS A 43 14.79 60.49 13.91
CA LYS A 43 15.31 61.14 12.71
C LYS A 43 16.85 61.25 12.60
N THR A 44 17.30 61.05 11.35
CA THR A 44 18.30 61.85 10.60
C THR A 44 19.74 61.95 11.13
N LYS A 45 20.72 61.45 10.34
CA LYS A 45 21.80 62.30 9.76
C LYS A 45 22.85 61.55 8.92
N THR A 46 23.03 62.09 7.71
CA THR A 46 24.27 62.28 6.92
C THR A 46 25.11 61.08 6.44
N ALA A 47 25.23 61.04 5.11
CA ALA A 47 26.20 60.28 4.35
C ALA A 47 27.66 60.73 4.63
N LYS A 48 28.56 59.75 4.76
CA LYS A 48 29.99 59.93 4.47
C LYS A 48 30.59 58.63 3.92
N LYS A 49 31.04 58.70 2.66
CA LYS A 49 31.86 57.70 1.97
C LYS A 49 33.18 57.49 2.72
N ALA A 50 33.59 56.23 2.90
CA ALA A 50 35.00 55.86 2.96
C ALA A 50 35.23 54.43 2.45
N LYS A 51 36.16 54.31 1.50
CA LYS A 51 36.77 53.09 0.96
C LYS A 51 37.23 52.14 2.06
N LYS A 52 37.13 50.82 1.83
CA LYS A 52 38.26 49.89 2.03
C LYS A 52 38.02 48.50 1.42
N THR A 53 38.93 48.17 0.49
CA THR A 53 39.62 46.89 0.29
C THR A 53 38.82 45.57 0.28
N LYS A 54 38.73 45.00 -0.93
CA LYS A 54 38.55 43.57 -1.19
C LYS A 54 39.73 42.80 -0.60
N THR A 55 39.46 41.95 0.38
CA THR A 55 40.33 40.81 0.70
C THR A 55 39.43 39.57 0.75
N ALA A 56 39.57 38.72 -0.27
CA ALA A 56 38.87 37.44 -0.33
C ALA A 56 39.41 36.51 0.75
N LYS A 57 38.63 36.29 1.81
CA LYS A 57 38.86 35.23 2.79
C LYS A 57 37.85 34.13 2.47
N LYS A 58 38.33 32.99 1.95
CA LYS A 58 37.57 31.74 1.84
C LYS A 58 37.09 31.36 3.24
N ALA A 59 35.84 31.70 3.56
CA ALA A 59 35.12 31.09 4.67
C ALA A 59 34.52 29.80 4.13
N LYS A 60 34.86 28.67 4.77
CA LYS A 60 34.09 27.42 4.67
C LYS A 60 32.64 27.77 4.95
N GLN A 61 31.80 27.73 3.92
CA GLN A 61 30.37 27.62 4.07
C GLN A 61 30.13 26.24 4.69
N GLN A 62 29.99 26.21 6.02
CA GLN A 62 29.34 25.09 6.68
C GLN A 62 27.86 25.21 6.31
N ASP A 63 27.33 24.17 5.68
CA ASP A 63 25.90 24.04 5.44
C ASP A 63 25.14 24.24 6.77
N PRO A 64 24.06 25.04 6.79
CA PRO A 64 23.23 25.19 7.97
C PRO A 64 22.42 23.92 8.30
N ALA A 65 22.56 22.85 7.49
CA ALA A 65 21.83 21.59 7.64
C ALA A 65 22.35 20.67 8.75
N SER A 66 23.44 21.01 9.46
CA SER A 66 24.08 20.09 10.42
C SER A 66 23.91 20.46 11.90
N GLN A 67 22.94 21.31 12.28
CA GLN A 67 22.78 21.73 13.69
C GLN A 67 21.34 21.73 14.24
N ASP A 68 20.36 21.17 13.53
CA ASP A 68 18.95 21.18 13.98
C ASP A 68 18.38 19.79 14.31
N HIS A 69 19.17 18.96 15.00
CA HIS A 69 18.72 17.70 15.62
C HIS A 69 18.06 17.91 16.99
N ARG A 70 17.64 19.14 17.32
CA ARG A 70 17.03 19.44 18.62
C ARG A 70 15.54 19.12 18.58
N GLN A 71 15.19 17.96 19.13
CA GLN A 71 13.87 17.59 19.65
C GLN A 71 12.71 17.73 18.64
N ARG A 72 12.67 16.87 17.62
CA ARG A 72 11.46 16.68 16.83
C ARG A 72 10.51 15.76 17.58
N ALA A 73 9.42 16.33 18.09
CA ALA A 73 8.32 15.52 18.59
C ALA A 73 7.52 14.94 17.41
N VAL A 74 7.26 13.64 17.43
CA VAL A 74 6.45 12.93 16.45
C VAL A 74 5.23 12.37 17.16
N TRP A 75 4.06 12.70 16.66
CA TRP A 75 2.82 12.03 17.03
C TRP A 75 2.71 10.75 16.22
N LEU A 76 2.63 9.61 16.89
CA LEU A 76 2.35 8.33 16.26
C LEU A 76 0.93 7.90 16.61
N ARG A 77 0.17 7.51 15.60
CA ARG A 77 -1.17 6.93 15.78
C ARG A 77 -1.31 5.64 14.99
N ALA A 78 -1.86 4.62 15.64
CA ALA A 78 -2.05 3.30 15.03
C ALA A 78 -3.47 2.81 15.28
N LEU A 79 -4.08 2.22 14.26
CA LEU A 79 -5.38 1.57 14.32
C LEU A 79 -5.20 0.06 14.16
N LEU A 80 -5.16 -0.65 15.29
CA LEU A 80 -5.05 -2.11 15.36
C LEU A 80 -6.26 -2.66 16.13
N PRO A 81 -7.37 -3.02 15.45
CA PRO A 81 -8.51 -3.65 16.11
C PRO A 81 -8.10 -4.92 16.86
N GLY A 82 -8.64 -5.12 18.07
CA GLY A 82 -8.33 -6.29 18.90
C GLY A 82 -7.06 -6.17 19.76
N ALA A 83 -6.16 -5.22 19.47
CA ALA A 83 -4.97 -5.00 20.30
C ALA A 83 -5.36 -4.43 21.68
N VAL A 84 -4.71 -4.93 22.73
CA VAL A 84 -4.87 -4.44 24.11
C VAL A 84 -3.80 -3.43 24.50
N ALA A 85 -2.61 -3.54 23.89
CA ALA A 85 -1.50 -2.61 24.08
C ALA A 85 -0.62 -2.58 22.83
N ILE A 86 0.02 -1.44 22.57
CA ILE A 86 0.99 -1.30 21.48
C ILE A 86 2.22 -0.58 22.02
N GLU A 87 3.38 -1.13 21.72
CA GLU A 87 4.67 -0.53 22.01
C GLU A 87 5.42 -0.26 20.71
N VAL A 88 6.18 0.83 20.68
CA VAL A 88 7.01 1.19 19.54
C VAL A 88 8.41 0.69 19.80
N VAL A 89 8.98 -0.08 18.87
CA VAL A 89 10.33 -0.64 18.99
C VAL A 89 11.18 -0.24 17.77
N PRO A 90 12.51 -0.12 17.91
CA PRO A 90 13.38 0.14 16.76
C PRO A 90 13.37 -1.05 15.79
N ALA A 91 13.29 -0.82 14.48
CA ALA A 91 13.33 -1.92 13.51
C ALA A 91 14.66 -2.69 13.52
N ALA A 92 15.76 -2.05 13.92
CA ALA A 92 17.07 -2.68 14.05
C ALA A 92 17.17 -3.66 15.25
N ASP A 93 16.35 -3.45 16.28
CA ASP A 93 16.25 -4.35 17.43
C ASP A 93 14.78 -4.46 17.89
N PRO A 94 13.95 -5.23 17.17
CA PRO A 94 12.53 -5.36 17.48
C PRO A 94 12.25 -6.00 18.85
N ARG A 95 13.27 -6.69 19.40
CA ARG A 95 13.21 -7.38 20.69
C ARG A 95 13.77 -6.53 21.84
N GLY A 96 14.32 -5.36 21.51
CA GLY A 96 14.92 -4.43 22.44
C GLY A 96 13.90 -3.68 23.31
N PRO A 97 14.39 -2.68 24.07
CA PRO A 97 13.54 -1.79 24.85
C PRO A 97 12.62 -0.98 23.93
N ALA A 98 11.37 -0.81 24.35
CA ALA A 98 10.42 0.04 23.64
C ALA A 98 10.88 1.51 23.69
N LEU A 99 10.73 2.20 22.56
CA LEU A 99 10.89 3.65 22.42
C LEU A 99 9.76 4.41 23.13
N GLY A 100 8.60 3.78 23.25
CA GLY A 100 7.45 4.26 24.01
C GLY A 100 6.25 3.35 23.84
N SER A 101 5.30 3.42 24.79
CA SER A 101 4.03 2.68 24.72
C SER A 101 2.92 3.64 24.27
N LEU A 102 2.05 3.19 23.36
CA LEU A 102 0.91 3.98 22.94
C LEU A 102 -0.25 3.88 23.93
N THR A 103 -0.94 5.00 24.11
CA THR A 103 -2.13 5.07 24.96
C THR A 103 -3.36 4.78 24.11
N ARG A 104 -4.22 3.87 24.57
CA ARG A 104 -5.48 3.57 23.90
C ARG A 104 -6.44 4.74 24.07
N ILE A 105 -6.91 5.30 22.96
CA ILE A 105 -7.87 6.41 22.94
C ILE A 105 -9.28 5.97 22.56
N HIS A 106 -9.44 4.77 22.00
CA HIS A 106 -10.75 4.20 21.68
C HIS A 106 -10.75 2.67 21.71
N ASP A 107 -11.87 2.08 22.12
CA ASP A 107 -12.02 0.62 22.24
C ASP A 107 -11.96 -0.11 20.89
N GLY A 108 -12.20 0.60 19.80
CA GLY A 108 -12.00 0.13 18.43
C GLY A 108 -10.55 -0.15 18.02
N GLY A 109 -9.58 -0.02 18.95
CA GLY A 109 -8.18 -0.31 18.70
C GLY A 109 -7.39 0.88 18.17
N LEU A 110 -7.83 2.11 18.48
CA LEU A 110 -7.08 3.32 18.14
C LEU A 110 -6.18 3.72 19.31
N PHE A 111 -4.90 3.92 19.01
CA PHE A 111 -3.87 4.28 19.96
C PHE A 111 -3.10 5.51 19.49
N GLU A 112 -2.64 6.34 20.43
CA GLU A 112 -1.78 7.47 20.13
C GLU A 112 -0.65 7.65 21.15
N GLN A 113 0.46 8.24 20.71
CA GLN A 113 1.52 8.71 21.60
C GLN A 113 2.33 9.84 20.97
N ARG A 114 2.84 10.73 21.83
CA ARG A 114 3.86 11.71 21.44
C ARG A 114 5.25 11.18 21.81
N LEU A 115 6.10 11.00 20.81
CA LEU A 115 7.46 10.46 20.95
C LEU A 115 8.49 11.54 20.59
N THR A 116 9.61 11.61 21.29
CA THR A 116 10.63 12.65 21.09
C THR A 116 11.88 12.18 20.31
N ASN A 117 12.03 10.87 20.10
CA ASN A 117 13.22 10.24 19.50
C ASN A 117 12.84 9.19 18.43
N LEU A 118 11.90 9.51 17.53
CA LEU A 118 11.50 8.60 16.44
C LEU A 118 12.25 8.95 15.15
N ASP A 119 13.56 8.68 15.12
CA ASP A 119 14.45 9.00 13.97
C ASP A 119 14.78 7.78 13.09
N ALA A 120 14.35 6.58 13.46
CA ALA A 120 14.64 5.33 12.77
C ALA A 120 13.34 4.68 12.23
N PRO A 121 13.42 3.77 11.23
CA PRO A 121 12.30 2.87 10.97
C PRO A 121 11.93 2.17 12.28
N TYR A 122 10.66 2.19 12.60
CA TYR A 122 10.09 1.60 13.82
C TYR A 122 9.16 0.48 13.45
N LEU A 123 8.92 -0.41 14.41
CA LEU A 123 7.91 -1.45 14.33
C LEU A 123 6.94 -1.28 15.50
N LEU A 124 5.75 -1.82 15.33
CA LEU A 124 4.72 -1.88 16.35
C LEU A 124 4.75 -3.26 16.99
N ARG A 125 5.12 -3.33 18.27
CA ARG A 125 4.94 -4.51 19.09
C ARG A 125 3.53 -4.47 19.68
N ALA A 126 2.60 -5.15 19.04
CA ALA A 126 1.19 -5.19 19.41
C ALA A 126 0.88 -6.42 20.26
N HIS A 127 0.16 -6.22 21.36
CA HIS A 127 -0.29 -7.28 22.25
C HIS A 127 -1.77 -7.54 22.02
N PHE A 128 -2.13 -8.80 21.82
CA PHE A 128 -3.49 -9.27 21.62
C PHE A 128 -3.87 -10.29 22.69
N PRO A 129 -5.16 -10.47 23.01
CA PRO A 129 -5.63 -11.57 23.84
C PRO A 129 -5.19 -12.93 23.28
N ALA A 130 -4.90 -13.90 24.15
CA ALA A 130 -4.40 -15.22 23.73
C ALA A 130 -5.40 -16.00 22.84
N ASP A 131 -6.70 -15.77 23.02
CA ASP A 131 -7.78 -16.46 22.29
C ASP A 131 -8.11 -15.83 20.92
N SER A 132 -7.44 -14.73 20.54
CA SER A 132 -7.71 -14.03 19.28
C SER A 132 -7.26 -14.85 18.06
N HIS A 133 -8.11 -14.88 17.03
CA HIS A 133 -7.83 -15.60 15.78
C HIS A 133 -7.01 -14.75 14.80
N GLU A 134 -6.21 -15.38 13.94
CA GLU A 134 -5.31 -14.67 13.01
C GLU A 134 -6.00 -13.75 12.02
N SER A 135 -7.22 -14.09 11.61
CA SER A 135 -8.06 -13.23 10.78
C SER A 135 -8.54 -11.96 11.49
N GLU A 136 -8.51 -11.90 12.82
CA GLU A 136 -8.91 -10.73 13.61
C GLU A 136 -7.77 -9.72 13.75
N PHE A 137 -6.52 -10.14 13.56
CA PHE A 137 -5.36 -9.27 13.76
C PHE A 137 -5.24 -8.19 12.71
N GLY A 138 -5.84 -8.33 11.52
CA GLY A 138 -5.76 -7.30 10.49
C GLY A 138 -4.51 -7.43 9.62
N PHE A 139 -3.42 -8.05 10.08
CA PHE A 139 -2.12 -7.98 9.44
C PHE A 139 -1.59 -9.38 9.16
N GLY A 140 -1.10 -9.62 7.94
CA GLY A 140 -0.56 -10.89 7.45
C GLY A 140 0.74 -11.31 8.14
N CYS A 141 0.69 -11.48 9.46
CA CYS A 141 1.82 -11.82 10.30
C CYS A 141 2.07 -13.33 10.21
N LYS A 142 3.30 -13.72 9.82
CA LYS A 142 3.71 -15.12 9.84
C LYS A 142 3.93 -15.61 11.29
N ASP A 143 3.57 -16.86 11.54
CA ASP A 143 3.76 -17.61 12.78
C ASP A 143 5.18 -17.54 13.38
N SER A 144 6.19 -17.24 12.57
CA SER A 144 7.61 -17.31 12.94
C SER A 144 8.08 -16.22 13.92
N GLU A 145 7.25 -15.25 14.28
CA GLU A 145 7.59 -14.18 15.24
C GLU A 145 6.72 -14.18 16.51
N MET A 146 6.03 -15.29 16.79
CA MET A 146 5.24 -15.45 18.02
C MET A 146 6.12 -15.58 19.25
N ARG A 147 5.78 -14.83 20.30
CA ARG A 147 6.21 -15.16 21.67
C ARG A 147 5.02 -15.07 22.62
N GLU A 148 4.76 -16.14 23.35
CA GLU A 148 3.99 -16.08 24.59
C GLU A 148 4.76 -15.20 25.57
N THR A 149 4.13 -14.12 26.05
CA THR A 149 4.73 -13.30 27.10
C THR A 149 4.74 -14.09 28.41
N ALA A 150 5.72 -13.84 29.27
CA ALA A 150 5.90 -14.50 30.57
C ALA A 150 4.75 -14.19 31.58
N ASP A 151 3.72 -13.47 31.15
CA ASP A 151 2.54 -13.15 31.95
C ASP A 151 1.43 -14.18 31.71
N HIS A 152 1.64 -15.38 32.27
CA HIS A 152 0.62 -16.42 32.53
C HIS A 152 -0.52 -16.51 31.48
N GLY A 153 -0.19 -16.72 30.21
CA GLY A 153 -1.15 -17.11 29.17
C GLY A 153 -2.22 -16.08 28.79
N ARG A 154 -2.08 -14.78 29.11
CA ARG A 154 -3.13 -13.79 28.84
C ARG A 154 -3.01 -13.05 27.51
N THR A 155 -1.80 -12.84 27.00
CA THR A 155 -1.59 -12.07 25.75
C THR A 155 -0.45 -12.60 24.87
N ARG A 156 -0.65 -12.52 23.55
CA ARG A 156 0.33 -12.83 22.50
C ARG A 156 0.85 -11.52 21.91
N ALA A 157 2.16 -11.41 21.74
CA ALA A 157 2.79 -10.24 21.11
C ALA A 157 3.16 -10.53 19.65
N LEU A 158 2.88 -9.57 18.77
CA LEU A 158 3.26 -9.59 17.35
C LEU A 158 4.08 -8.34 17.02
N ILE A 159 5.09 -8.49 16.16
CA ILE A 159 5.86 -7.39 15.61
C ILE A 159 5.28 -7.07 14.23
N LEU A 160 4.84 -5.83 14.04
CA LEU A 160 4.12 -5.39 12.85
C LEU A 160 4.78 -4.16 12.26
N GLU A 161 4.82 -4.10 10.94
CA GLU A 161 5.07 -2.87 10.21
C GLU A 161 3.82 -1.99 10.19
N ASP A 162 4.01 -0.68 10.26
CA ASP A 162 2.91 0.30 10.16
C ASP A 162 2.62 0.63 8.69
N PRO A 163 1.47 0.26 8.11
CA PRO A 163 1.16 0.58 6.71
C PRO A 163 1.15 2.08 6.42
N TYR A 164 0.84 2.91 7.43
CA TYR A 164 0.67 4.34 7.27
C TYR A 164 1.98 5.13 7.38
N ARG A 165 3.10 4.47 7.72
CA ARG A 165 4.43 5.12 7.70
C ARG A 165 4.99 5.29 6.28
N PHE A 166 4.52 4.48 5.34
CA PHE A 166 5.06 4.44 3.98
C PHE A 166 4.53 5.60 3.12
N GLY A 167 5.45 6.30 2.44
CA GLY A 167 5.10 7.33 1.46
C GLY A 167 4.39 6.77 0.22
N SER A 168 3.88 7.65 -0.62
CA SER A 168 3.37 7.23 -1.94
C SER A 168 4.53 6.77 -2.82
N SER A 169 4.31 5.68 -3.54
CA SER A 169 5.27 5.12 -4.49
C SER A 169 4.94 5.44 -5.95
N ILE A 170 3.80 6.08 -6.22
CA ILE A 170 3.38 6.47 -7.58
C ILE A 170 4.10 7.78 -7.95
N GLY A 171 4.91 7.75 -9.00
CA GLY A 171 5.62 8.93 -9.50
C GLY A 171 4.68 9.97 -10.11
N GLU A 172 5.08 11.24 -10.08
CA GLU A 172 4.28 12.34 -10.67
C GLU A 172 4.00 12.14 -12.16
N PHE A 173 4.96 11.59 -12.91
CA PHE A 173 4.80 11.33 -14.34
C PHE A 173 3.76 10.23 -14.62
N ASP A 174 3.73 9.16 -13.82
CA ASP A 174 2.71 8.12 -13.93
C ASP A 174 1.32 8.68 -13.64
N ARG A 175 1.19 9.52 -12.61
CA ARG A 175 -0.07 10.21 -12.27
C ARG A 175 -0.54 11.10 -13.41
N TYR A 176 0.36 11.88 -14.00
CA TYR A 176 0.05 12.75 -15.13
C TYR A 176 -0.46 11.94 -16.33
N LEU A 177 0.28 10.91 -16.76
CA LEU A 177 -0.11 10.07 -17.90
C LEU A 177 -1.42 9.31 -17.64
N LEU A 178 -1.67 8.87 -16.41
CA LEU A 178 -2.94 8.23 -16.03
C LEU A 178 -4.10 9.23 -16.07
N GLY A 179 -3.90 10.47 -15.61
CA GLY A 179 -4.89 11.54 -15.67
C GLY A 179 -5.24 11.97 -17.10
N GLU A 180 -4.24 12.02 -17.98
CA GLU A 180 -4.42 12.33 -19.42
C GLU A 180 -4.98 11.14 -20.23
N GLY A 181 -4.98 9.93 -19.66
CA GLY A 181 -5.37 8.71 -20.38
C GLY A 181 -4.36 8.25 -21.44
N THR A 182 -3.11 8.74 -21.36
CA THR A 182 -2.02 8.45 -22.32
C THR A 182 -0.99 7.46 -21.79
N HIS A 183 -1.18 6.96 -20.56
CA HIS A 183 -0.34 5.93 -19.99
C HIS A 183 -0.47 4.63 -20.80
N LEU A 184 0.57 4.21 -21.53
CA LEU A 184 0.53 3.02 -22.39
C LEU A 184 0.58 1.69 -21.62
N ARG A 185 1.00 1.72 -20.36
CA ARG A 185 1.16 0.51 -19.52
C ARG A 185 0.49 0.64 -18.14
N PRO A 186 -0.78 1.04 -18.06
CA PRO A 186 -1.43 1.40 -16.79
C PRO A 186 -1.44 0.24 -15.79
N TRP A 187 -1.48 -1.01 -16.28
CA TRP A 187 -1.39 -2.23 -15.49
C TRP A 187 -0.08 -2.39 -14.71
N THR A 188 0.97 -1.63 -15.00
CA THR A 188 2.23 -1.64 -14.21
C THR A 188 2.14 -0.77 -12.95
N ILE A 189 1.12 0.08 -12.88
CA ILE A 189 0.86 1.01 -11.77
C ILE A 189 -0.40 0.59 -11.03
N LEU A 190 -1.52 0.43 -11.76
CA LEU A 190 -2.82 0.00 -11.26
C LEU A 190 -2.84 -1.49 -10.92
N GLY A 191 -3.69 -1.86 -9.97
CA GLY A 191 -3.84 -3.22 -9.46
C GLY A 191 -3.02 -3.47 -8.19
N ALA A 192 -2.87 -4.76 -7.85
CA ALA A 192 -2.03 -5.23 -6.77
C ALA A 192 -0.64 -5.65 -7.28
N HIS A 193 0.42 -5.02 -6.76
CA HIS A 193 1.81 -5.27 -7.16
C HIS A 193 2.66 -5.66 -5.97
N LEU A 194 3.30 -6.83 -6.06
CA LEU A 194 4.40 -7.19 -5.15
C LEU A 194 5.53 -6.18 -5.32
N ARG A 195 5.92 -5.52 -4.22
CA ARG A 195 6.93 -4.46 -4.20
C ARG A 195 7.71 -4.50 -2.90
N GLU A 196 8.92 -3.98 -2.96
CA GLU A 196 9.70 -3.62 -1.79
C GLU A 196 9.70 -2.11 -1.66
N GLN A 197 9.36 -1.59 -0.49
CA GLN A 197 9.41 -0.17 -0.17
C GLN A 197 10.24 0.02 1.09
N GLU A 198 11.29 0.84 1.00
CA GLU A 198 12.21 1.11 2.12
C GLU A 198 12.79 -0.18 2.76
N GLY A 199 13.10 -1.20 1.94
CA GLY A 199 13.62 -2.49 2.41
C GLY A 199 12.58 -3.47 2.94
N VAL A 200 11.29 -3.12 2.88
CA VAL A 200 10.19 -3.96 3.37
C VAL A 200 9.38 -4.50 2.19
N ALA A 201 9.30 -5.82 2.09
CA ALA A 201 8.46 -6.49 1.11
C ALA A 201 6.98 -6.38 1.47
N GLY A 202 6.12 -6.23 0.47
CA GLY A 202 4.68 -6.19 0.65
C GLY A 202 3.94 -6.05 -0.67
N VAL A 203 2.68 -5.61 -0.59
CA VAL A 203 1.83 -5.40 -1.76
C VAL A 203 1.37 -3.96 -1.81
N ARG A 204 1.60 -3.31 -2.94
CA ARG A 204 1.00 -2.03 -3.26
C ARG A 204 -0.31 -2.24 -4.02
N PHE A 205 -1.37 -1.64 -3.51
CA PHE A 205 -2.68 -1.58 -4.16
C PHE A 205 -2.89 -0.19 -4.73
N VAL A 206 -3.31 -0.12 -6.00
CA VAL A 206 -3.71 1.14 -6.65
C VAL A 206 -4.99 0.94 -7.44
N VAL A 207 -6.03 1.72 -7.15
CA VAL A 207 -7.30 1.69 -7.88
C VAL A 207 -7.77 3.08 -8.27
N TRP A 208 -8.33 3.20 -9.47
CA TRP A 208 -8.92 4.45 -9.94
C TRP A 208 -10.40 4.52 -9.53
N ALA A 209 -10.72 5.44 -8.62
CA ALA A 209 -12.07 5.64 -8.09
C ALA A 209 -12.30 7.12 -7.74
N PRO A 210 -12.33 8.03 -8.74
CA PRO A 210 -12.29 9.48 -8.52
C PRO A 210 -13.47 10.04 -7.73
N ASN A 211 -14.64 9.39 -7.81
CA ASN A 211 -15.87 9.84 -7.15
C ASN A 211 -16.16 9.11 -5.83
N ALA A 212 -15.25 8.24 -5.37
CA ALA A 212 -15.37 7.61 -4.07
C ALA A 212 -15.06 8.64 -2.97
N SER A 213 -15.77 8.59 -1.84
CA SER A 213 -15.40 9.36 -0.65
C SER A 213 -14.38 8.62 0.23
N ARG A 214 -14.30 7.30 0.07
CA ARG A 214 -13.39 6.41 0.78
C ARG A 214 -13.17 5.15 -0.04
N VAL A 215 -11.94 4.66 -0.08
CA VAL A 215 -11.61 3.30 -0.54
C VAL A 215 -10.76 2.62 0.52
N ALA A 216 -11.02 1.33 0.76
CA ALA A 216 -10.23 0.48 1.64
C ALA A 216 -9.96 -0.87 0.96
N VAL A 217 -8.81 -1.47 1.27
CA VAL A 217 -8.50 -2.84 0.86
C VAL A 217 -9.04 -3.80 1.91
N ILE A 218 -9.83 -4.78 1.49
CA ILE A 218 -10.36 -5.84 2.35
C ILE A 218 -9.95 -7.19 1.80
N GLY A 219 -9.64 -8.15 2.67
CA GLY A 219 -9.18 -9.47 2.28
C GLY A 219 -9.13 -10.45 3.43
N ASP A 220 -8.60 -11.63 3.16
CA ASP A 220 -8.35 -12.67 4.17
C ASP A 220 -7.48 -12.16 5.33
N PHE A 221 -6.42 -11.43 5.00
CA PHE A 221 -5.44 -10.88 5.95
C PHE A 221 -6.03 -9.91 6.98
N ASN A 222 -7.17 -9.27 6.70
CA ASN A 222 -7.83 -8.37 7.64
C ASN A 222 -9.27 -8.74 7.98
N GLY A 223 -9.64 -10.01 7.81
CA GLY A 223 -10.98 -10.49 8.14
C GLY A 223 -12.08 -9.78 7.36
N TRP A 224 -11.76 -9.29 6.16
CA TRP A 224 -12.65 -8.47 5.31
C TRP A 224 -13.11 -7.15 5.96
N ASN A 225 -12.38 -6.65 6.97
CA ASN A 225 -12.67 -5.39 7.67
C ASN A 225 -11.98 -4.20 6.98
N PRO A 226 -12.72 -3.16 6.57
CA PRO A 226 -12.12 -2.02 5.88
C PRO A 226 -11.42 -1.01 6.80
N ALA A 227 -11.60 -1.08 8.13
CA ALA A 227 -11.05 -0.08 9.04
C ALA A 227 -9.51 -0.01 9.08
N PRO A 228 -8.77 -1.14 9.13
CA PRO A 228 -7.30 -1.09 9.24
C PRO A 228 -6.60 -0.61 7.95
N HIS A 229 -7.23 -0.78 6.78
CA HIS A 229 -6.58 -0.63 5.47
C HIS A 229 -7.31 0.37 4.56
N GLY A 230 -7.61 1.55 5.08
CA GLY A 230 -8.09 2.66 4.26
C GLY A 230 -6.97 3.26 3.40
N MET A 231 -7.31 3.61 2.16
CA MET A 231 -6.34 4.04 1.14
C MET A 231 -6.19 5.56 1.11
N ARG A 232 -5.04 6.03 0.65
CA ARG A 232 -4.74 7.45 0.38
C ARG A 232 -5.34 7.87 -0.95
N LEU A 233 -6.06 8.98 -0.99
CA LEU A 233 -6.47 9.61 -2.23
C LEU A 233 -5.34 10.49 -2.81
N HIS A 234 -5.04 10.32 -4.09
CA HIS A 234 -4.24 11.24 -4.89
C HIS A 234 -5.15 12.26 -5.58
N PRO A 235 -5.28 13.48 -5.04
CA PRO A 235 -6.18 14.49 -5.59
C PRO A 235 -5.73 14.90 -7.00
N GLY A 236 -6.70 15.26 -7.84
CA GLY A 236 -6.49 15.62 -9.25
C GLY A 236 -6.66 14.46 -10.22
N VAL A 237 -6.17 13.26 -9.89
CA VAL A 237 -6.29 12.07 -10.77
C VAL A 237 -7.36 11.08 -10.27
N GLY A 238 -7.63 11.07 -8.95
CA GLY A 238 -8.63 10.18 -8.36
C GLY A 238 -8.14 8.74 -8.19
N LEU A 239 -6.82 8.57 -8.03
CA LEU A 239 -6.20 7.30 -7.70
C LEU A 239 -6.19 7.11 -6.19
N TRP A 240 -6.45 5.89 -5.75
CA TRP A 240 -6.33 5.48 -4.36
C TRP A 240 -5.15 4.54 -4.23
N GLU A 241 -4.28 4.77 -3.25
CA GLU A 241 -3.07 3.97 -3.02
C GLU A 241 -2.97 3.50 -1.57
N LEU A 242 -2.50 2.27 -1.38
CA LEU A 242 -2.05 1.76 -0.09
C LEU A 242 -0.93 0.72 -0.30
N PHE A 243 0.10 0.78 0.53
CA PHE A 243 1.09 -0.29 0.64
C PHE A 243 0.83 -1.07 1.92
N ILE A 244 0.65 -2.39 1.80
CA ILE A 244 0.46 -3.29 2.93
C ILE A 244 1.75 -4.11 3.09
N PRO A 245 2.56 -3.83 4.13
CA PRO A 245 3.81 -4.54 4.38
C PRO A 245 3.55 -6.00 4.79
N GLY A 246 4.46 -6.89 4.42
CA GLY A 246 4.40 -8.32 4.75
C GLY A 246 3.35 -9.13 3.98
N LEU A 247 2.48 -8.50 3.18
CA LEU A 247 1.50 -9.22 2.38
C LEU A 247 2.17 -9.94 1.19
N GLU A 248 1.71 -11.16 0.90
CA GLU A 248 2.33 -12.04 -0.09
C GLU A 248 1.39 -12.38 -1.25
N ALA A 249 1.95 -13.02 -2.29
CA ALA A 249 1.17 -13.60 -3.37
C ALA A 249 0.19 -14.67 -2.83
N GLY A 250 -0.99 -14.77 -3.45
CA GLY A 250 -2.05 -15.69 -3.04
C GLY A 250 -3.11 -15.07 -2.14
N ALA A 251 -2.83 -13.93 -1.50
CA ALA A 251 -3.80 -13.22 -0.67
C ALA A 251 -5.04 -12.82 -1.48
N LYS A 252 -6.22 -13.10 -0.94
CA LYS A 252 -7.50 -12.74 -1.56
C LYS A 252 -7.92 -11.36 -1.11
N TYR A 253 -8.32 -10.51 -2.05
CA TYR A 253 -8.70 -9.13 -1.74
C TYR A 253 -9.82 -8.60 -2.63
N LYS A 254 -10.46 -7.53 -2.14
CA LYS A 254 -11.42 -6.66 -2.82
C LYS A 254 -11.24 -5.22 -2.34
N TYR A 255 -11.85 -4.28 -3.06
CA TYR A 255 -11.99 -2.90 -2.61
C TYR A 255 -13.36 -2.69 -1.96
N ALA A 256 -13.36 -2.16 -0.73
CA ALA A 256 -14.54 -1.59 -0.08
C ALA A 256 -14.61 -0.10 -0.41
N LEU A 257 -15.73 0.37 -0.95
CA LEU A 257 -15.88 1.75 -1.41
C LEU A 257 -17.08 2.42 -0.76
N ARG A 258 -16.95 3.72 -0.51
CA ARG A 258 -18.08 4.62 -0.28
C ARG A 258 -18.22 5.58 -1.43
N ASP A 259 -19.45 5.84 -1.85
CA ASP A 259 -19.70 6.89 -2.83
C ASP A 259 -19.54 8.30 -2.22
N ARG A 260 -19.58 9.34 -3.05
CA ARG A 260 -19.52 10.75 -2.61
C ARG A 260 -20.58 11.18 -1.58
N HIS A 261 -21.64 10.40 -1.42
CA HIS A 261 -22.72 10.65 -0.46
C HIS A 261 -22.55 9.85 0.84
N GLY A 262 -21.43 9.14 0.99
CA GLY A 262 -21.12 8.33 2.16
C GLY A 262 -21.87 6.99 2.20
N ARG A 263 -22.50 6.56 1.10
CA ARG A 263 -23.18 5.25 1.04
C ARG A 263 -22.16 4.15 0.78
N GLU A 264 -22.25 3.08 1.58
CA GLU A 264 -21.45 1.88 1.39
C GLU A 264 -21.84 1.16 0.10
N LEU A 265 -20.85 0.84 -0.73
CA LEU A 265 -21.03 0.10 -1.97
C LEU A 265 -20.67 -1.38 -1.77
N THR A 266 -21.24 -2.25 -2.62
CA THR A 266 -20.79 -3.64 -2.67
C THR A 266 -19.31 -3.70 -3.00
N ALA A 267 -18.57 -4.50 -2.22
CA ALA A 267 -17.14 -4.72 -2.43
C ALA A 267 -16.86 -5.16 -3.88
N LYS A 268 -15.84 -4.55 -4.49
CA LYS A 268 -15.48 -4.74 -5.89
C LYS A 268 -14.21 -5.57 -6.02
N ALA A 269 -14.20 -6.46 -7.01
CA ALA A 269 -12.96 -7.03 -7.52
C ALA A 269 -12.09 -5.92 -8.11
N ASP A 270 -10.78 -6.13 -8.14
CA ASP A 270 -9.83 -5.22 -8.75
C ASP A 270 -9.98 -5.23 -10.28
N PRO A 271 -10.25 -4.08 -10.93
CA PRO A 271 -10.31 -3.99 -12.39
C PRO A 271 -9.00 -4.39 -13.10
N TYR A 272 -7.87 -4.31 -12.40
CA TYR A 272 -6.52 -4.65 -12.86
C TYR A 272 -5.97 -5.90 -12.17
N ALA A 273 -6.83 -6.80 -11.67
CA ALA A 273 -6.40 -8.06 -11.08
C ALA A 273 -5.63 -8.93 -12.08
N PHE A 274 -4.49 -9.49 -11.66
CA PHE A 274 -3.74 -10.48 -12.46
C PHE A 274 -4.23 -11.91 -12.24
N ALA A 275 -4.96 -12.15 -11.15
CA ALA A 275 -5.57 -13.43 -10.83
C ALA A 275 -6.88 -13.19 -10.07
N SER A 276 -7.80 -14.16 -10.16
CA SER A 276 -9.08 -14.14 -9.46
C SER A 276 -9.39 -15.51 -8.87
N GLU A 277 -10.28 -15.54 -7.88
CA GLU A 277 -10.88 -16.80 -7.44
C GLU A 277 -11.58 -17.53 -8.59
N LEU A 278 -11.66 -18.86 -8.47
CA LEU A 278 -12.53 -19.65 -9.33
C LEU A 278 -13.99 -19.32 -9.01
N ARG A 279 -14.81 -19.16 -10.05
CA ARG A 279 -16.25 -18.96 -9.91
C ARG A 279 -16.89 -20.04 -9.00
N PRO A 280 -17.87 -19.69 -8.15
CA PRO A 280 -18.55 -18.40 -8.03
C PRO A 280 -17.83 -17.37 -7.15
N GLY A 281 -16.60 -17.65 -6.69
CA GLY A 281 -15.76 -16.68 -6.00
C GLY A 281 -15.54 -15.42 -6.83
N THR A 282 -15.37 -14.28 -6.15
CA THR A 282 -15.28 -12.95 -6.80
C THR A 282 -14.14 -12.11 -6.25
N ALA A 283 -13.32 -12.63 -5.33
CA ALA A 283 -12.14 -11.92 -4.88
C ALA A 283 -11.06 -11.94 -5.96
N SER A 284 -10.32 -10.84 -6.04
CA SER A 284 -9.05 -10.79 -6.75
C SER A 284 -7.99 -11.48 -5.90
N ILE A 285 -6.96 -12.03 -6.54
CA ILE A 285 -5.85 -12.69 -5.88
C ILE A 285 -4.58 -11.89 -6.18
N VAL A 286 -3.79 -11.61 -5.16
CA VAL A 286 -2.46 -11.01 -5.34
C VAL A 286 -1.60 -12.00 -6.12
N ALA A 287 -1.14 -11.60 -7.30
CA ALA A 287 -0.28 -12.43 -8.13
C ALA A 287 0.84 -11.56 -8.71
N PRO A 288 2.01 -12.15 -9.00
CA PRO A 288 3.05 -11.43 -9.72
C PRO A 288 2.58 -11.12 -11.14
N LEU A 289 2.99 -9.96 -11.66
CA LEU A 289 2.86 -9.67 -13.08
C LEU A 289 3.70 -10.69 -13.87
N ALA A 290 3.08 -11.38 -14.82
CA ALA A 290 3.77 -12.34 -15.67
C ALA A 290 4.90 -11.67 -16.44
N LYS A 291 6.04 -12.36 -16.55
CA LYS A 291 7.14 -11.91 -17.41
C LYS A 291 6.73 -12.07 -18.86
N ALA A 292 6.94 -11.04 -19.67
CA ALA A 292 6.76 -11.14 -21.10
C ALA A 292 7.87 -12.02 -21.68
N GLU A 293 7.49 -13.15 -22.26
CA GLU A 293 8.41 -13.96 -23.07
C GLU A 293 8.61 -13.30 -24.44
N PRO A 294 9.85 -13.23 -24.94
CA PRO A 294 10.11 -12.65 -26.25
C PRO A 294 9.41 -13.47 -27.33
N LEU A 295 8.63 -12.80 -28.16
CA LEU A 295 8.00 -13.40 -29.32
C LEU A 295 9.06 -13.63 -30.39
N GLY A 296 9.11 -14.84 -30.95
CA GLY A 296 10.17 -15.26 -31.87
C GLY A 296 9.89 -14.96 -33.35
N ALA A 297 10.94 -14.95 -34.17
CA ALA A 297 10.86 -14.69 -35.61
C ALA A 297 9.89 -15.64 -36.36
N ALA A 298 9.69 -16.86 -35.87
CA ALA A 298 8.71 -17.80 -36.43
C ALA A 298 7.27 -17.28 -36.33
N ARG A 299 6.94 -16.63 -35.20
CA ARG A 299 5.62 -16.02 -34.97
C ARG A 299 5.43 -14.80 -35.88
N ASP A 300 6.47 -14.00 -36.08
CA ASP A 300 6.39 -12.85 -36.99
C ASP A 300 6.20 -13.30 -38.44
N ALA A 301 6.89 -14.35 -38.87
CA ALA A 301 6.70 -14.94 -40.20
C ALA A 301 5.28 -15.52 -40.39
N ALA A 302 4.72 -16.16 -39.35
CA ALA A 302 3.35 -16.70 -39.40
C ALA A 302 2.26 -15.62 -39.47
N ASN A 303 2.55 -14.40 -38.99
CA ASN A 303 1.63 -13.25 -39.00
C ASN A 303 1.96 -12.23 -40.11
N ALA A 304 2.85 -12.55 -41.05
CA ALA A 304 3.14 -11.68 -42.17
C ALA A 304 1.90 -11.51 -43.05
N GLU A 305 1.74 -10.34 -43.69
CA GLU A 305 0.57 -10.04 -44.55
C GLU A 305 0.37 -11.06 -45.68
N SER A 306 1.46 -11.66 -46.17
CA SER A 306 1.46 -12.68 -47.23
C SER A 306 1.34 -14.12 -46.72
N ALA A 307 1.31 -14.34 -45.40
CA ALA A 307 1.21 -15.67 -44.82
C ALA A 307 -0.23 -16.20 -44.88
N PRO A 308 -0.44 -17.51 -45.04
CA PRO A 308 -1.77 -18.09 -45.01
C PRO A 308 -2.37 -17.96 -43.60
N ILE A 309 -3.64 -17.52 -43.52
CA ILE A 309 -4.40 -17.44 -42.28
C ILE A 309 -5.60 -18.38 -42.37
N SER A 310 -5.56 -19.43 -41.56
CA SER A 310 -6.64 -20.37 -41.29
C SER A 310 -6.73 -20.60 -39.78
N ILE A 311 -7.88 -20.25 -39.20
CA ILE A 311 -8.08 -20.11 -37.75
C ILE A 311 -8.96 -21.27 -37.23
N TYR A 312 -8.50 -21.91 -36.16
CA TYR A 312 -9.30 -22.83 -35.35
C TYR A 312 -9.86 -22.06 -34.14
N GLU A 313 -11.14 -21.69 -34.20
CA GLU A 313 -11.85 -21.01 -33.11
C GLU A 313 -12.21 -22.00 -32.00
N VAL A 314 -11.88 -21.68 -30.74
CA VAL A 314 -11.99 -22.60 -29.62
C VAL A 314 -12.55 -21.93 -28.37
N HIS A 315 -13.63 -22.51 -27.84
CA HIS A 315 -14.06 -22.26 -26.47
C HIS A 315 -13.40 -23.28 -25.53
N LEU A 316 -12.40 -22.85 -24.77
CA LEU A 316 -11.58 -23.74 -23.94
C LEU A 316 -12.39 -24.53 -22.90
N GLY A 317 -13.42 -23.92 -22.32
CA GLY A 317 -14.26 -24.55 -21.31
C GLY A 317 -15.13 -25.72 -21.82
N SER A 318 -15.21 -25.92 -23.13
CA SER A 318 -16.01 -26.99 -23.76
C SER A 318 -15.28 -27.75 -24.87
N TRP A 319 -14.03 -27.39 -25.20
CA TRP A 319 -13.26 -28.04 -26.26
C TRP A 319 -13.03 -29.53 -25.97
N ARG A 320 -12.58 -29.84 -24.76
CA ARG A 320 -12.38 -31.21 -24.28
C ARG A 320 -12.59 -31.25 -22.78
N ARG A 321 -13.09 -32.39 -22.29
CA ARG A 321 -13.20 -32.67 -20.85
C ARG A 321 -12.41 -33.91 -20.49
N ASP A 322 -11.72 -33.84 -19.36
CA ASP A 322 -11.12 -35.00 -18.70
C ASP A 322 -11.93 -35.33 -17.45
N TRP A 323 -12.74 -36.37 -17.54
CA TRP A 323 -13.59 -36.81 -16.42
C TRP A 323 -12.83 -37.69 -15.42
N GLN A 324 -11.62 -38.15 -15.76
CA GLN A 324 -10.83 -39.06 -14.92
C GLN A 324 -9.77 -38.30 -14.12
N ASN A 325 -9.08 -37.34 -14.73
CA ASN A 325 -8.02 -36.56 -14.09
C ASN A 325 -8.28 -35.04 -14.10
N GLY A 326 -9.41 -34.58 -14.65
CA GLY A 326 -9.76 -33.17 -14.67
C GLY A 326 -10.23 -32.64 -13.32
N ARG A 327 -10.27 -31.31 -13.19
CA ARG A 327 -10.82 -30.63 -12.01
C ARG A 327 -12.33 -30.84 -11.93
N GLU A 328 -12.95 -30.40 -10.84
CA GLU A 328 -14.42 -30.41 -10.70
C GLU A 328 -15.10 -29.88 -11.98
N GLY A 329 -16.01 -30.66 -12.57
CA GLY A 329 -16.62 -30.35 -13.87
C GLY A 329 -15.88 -30.91 -15.11
N GLY A 330 -14.76 -31.58 -14.92
CA GLY A 330 -13.96 -32.22 -15.98
C GLY A 330 -13.16 -31.22 -16.84
N TRP A 331 -12.93 -30.01 -16.35
CA TRP A 331 -12.16 -29.01 -17.10
C TRP A 331 -10.67 -29.34 -17.11
N LEU A 332 -10.06 -29.11 -18.27
CA LEU A 332 -8.61 -29.11 -18.43
C LEU A 332 -8.04 -27.80 -17.87
N ASP A 333 -6.86 -27.86 -17.26
CA ASP A 333 -6.08 -26.65 -16.99
C ASP A 333 -5.19 -26.29 -18.17
N TRP A 334 -4.49 -25.16 -18.04
CA TRP A 334 -3.69 -24.59 -19.12
C TRP A 334 -2.58 -25.51 -19.59
N ASP A 335 -1.95 -26.27 -18.69
CA ASP A 335 -0.88 -27.21 -19.04
C ASP A 335 -1.43 -28.35 -19.90
N ALA A 336 -2.55 -28.96 -19.49
CA ALA A 336 -3.20 -30.01 -20.27
C ALA A 336 -3.71 -29.51 -21.64
N ILE A 337 -4.19 -28.27 -21.71
CA ILE A 337 -4.59 -27.64 -22.99
C ILE A 337 -3.36 -27.41 -23.87
N ALA A 338 -2.26 -26.89 -23.33
CA ALA A 338 -1.04 -26.57 -24.07
C ALA A 338 -0.39 -27.82 -24.67
N GLU A 339 -0.48 -28.98 -24.00
CA GLU A 339 0.03 -30.25 -24.52
C GLU A 339 -0.81 -30.80 -25.69
N GLN A 340 -2.11 -30.51 -25.72
CA GLN A 340 -3.04 -31.20 -26.62
C GLN A 340 -3.52 -30.31 -27.79
N LEU A 341 -3.93 -29.08 -27.49
CA LEU A 341 -4.64 -28.22 -28.45
C LEU A 341 -3.76 -27.78 -29.64
N PRO A 342 -2.50 -27.32 -29.44
CA PRO A 342 -1.66 -26.89 -30.56
C PRO A 342 -1.38 -28.03 -31.54
N ALA A 343 -1.03 -29.21 -31.04
CA ALA A 343 -0.77 -30.39 -31.87
C ALA A 343 -2.02 -30.84 -32.63
N TYR A 344 -3.18 -30.80 -31.97
CA TYR A 344 -4.46 -31.14 -32.60
C TYR A 344 -4.82 -30.19 -33.74
N ALA A 345 -4.73 -28.88 -33.52
CA ALA A 345 -5.02 -27.88 -34.55
C ALA A 345 -4.05 -27.97 -35.74
N ALA A 346 -2.76 -28.17 -35.45
CA ALA A 346 -1.73 -28.34 -36.49
C ALA A 346 -1.96 -29.60 -37.34
N ALA A 347 -2.37 -30.71 -36.73
CA ALA A 347 -2.68 -31.95 -37.46
C ALA A 347 -3.86 -31.80 -38.43
N LEU A 348 -4.79 -30.89 -38.15
CA LEU A 348 -5.91 -30.53 -39.03
C LEU A 348 -5.53 -29.50 -40.10
N GLY A 349 -4.30 -28.96 -40.07
CA GLY A 349 -3.80 -27.99 -41.04
C GLY A 349 -4.17 -26.54 -40.73
N PHE A 350 -4.60 -26.22 -39.51
CA PHE A 350 -4.81 -24.84 -39.09
C PHE A 350 -3.49 -24.15 -38.77
N THR A 351 -3.46 -22.84 -39.00
CA THR A 351 -2.28 -21.98 -38.79
C THR A 351 -2.35 -21.20 -37.48
N HIS A 352 -3.56 -20.93 -37.00
CA HIS A 352 -3.83 -20.07 -35.85
C HIS A 352 -4.92 -20.69 -34.98
N ILE A 353 -4.92 -20.36 -33.70
CA ILE A 353 -5.98 -20.67 -32.74
C ILE A 353 -6.55 -19.35 -32.26
N GLU A 354 -7.88 -19.23 -32.29
CA GLU A 354 -8.60 -18.09 -31.72
C GLU A 354 -9.34 -18.57 -30.46
N LEU A 355 -9.14 -17.88 -29.35
CA LEU A 355 -9.72 -18.22 -28.05
C LEU A 355 -10.87 -17.25 -27.76
N LEU A 356 -12.03 -17.80 -27.37
CA LEU A 356 -13.22 -17.02 -27.00
C LEU A 356 -13.04 -16.15 -25.75
#